data_AF-M3K3W5-F1
#
_entry.id   AF-M3K3W5-F1
#
_cell.length_a   1.000
_cell.length_b   1.000
_cell.length_c   1.000
_cell.angle_alpha   90.00
_cell.angle_beta   90.00
_cell.angle_gamma   90.00
#
_symmetry.space_group_name_H-M   'P 1'
#
loop_
_entity.id
_entity.type
_entity.pdbx_description
1 polymer ?
#
loop_
_entity_poly.entity_id
_entity_poly.type
_entity_poly.pdbx_seq_one_letter_code
_entity_poly.pdbx_strand_id
1 'polypeptide(L)'
;MSWVGIKKAINRAGTQVMLKTGQIEQTVDKEYEYQEKRYKTMESTSIKLQKNLRSYLESLRILTNSQINIAESLNSFYGTNTDFPKDANGDEKYKFLVQEYYHTVKQLNDSAIDNLENPYNQTVLNPVARFNSYYTEINEVIKKRNNKLLDYDAMKNKVKKLIEHPSSTDVAQYDKKLSSANEELKDLETKYIEVNNQLIEELPKLINLRISYFDPSFESFVKIQLRFFNENYHILNKLQSKLDAQTKQDYMEGKLEDRIDNVLKKMRDLDITGGLS
;
A
#
# COMPACT_ATOMS: atom_id res chain seq x y z
N MET A 1 6.23 -25.36 -20.31
CA MET A 1 5.25 -24.88 -21.31
C MET A 1 5.25 -25.84 -22.49
N SER A 2 4.09 -26.26 -22.99
CA SER A 2 4.00 -27.19 -24.14
C SER A 2 4.13 -26.45 -25.48
N TRP A 3 4.65 -27.13 -26.51
CA TRP A 3 4.74 -26.63 -27.89
C TRP A 3 3.40 -26.12 -28.44
N VAL A 4 2.30 -26.77 -28.03
CA VAL A 4 0.92 -26.36 -28.37
C VAL A 4 0.57 -25.01 -27.75
N GLY A 5 1.03 -24.73 -26.53
CA GLY A 5 0.83 -23.45 -25.85
C GLY A 5 1.56 -22.30 -26.54
N ILE A 6 2.79 -22.53 -27.01
CA ILE A 6 3.58 -21.54 -27.76
C ILE A 6 2.88 -21.19 -29.09
N LYS A 7 2.42 -22.21 -29.83
CA LYS A 7 1.69 -22.01 -31.09
C LYS A 7 0.40 -21.19 -30.89
N LYS A 8 -0.36 -21.49 -29.82
CA LYS A 8 -1.56 -20.70 -29.48
C LYS A 8 -1.22 -19.25 -29.11
N ALA A 9 -0.14 -19.02 -28.38
CA ALA A 9 0.28 -17.67 -28.03
C ALA A 9 0.62 -16.81 -29.26
N ILE A 10 1.35 -17.37 -30.24
CA ILE A 10 1.69 -16.68 -31.49
C ILE A 10 0.42 -16.35 -32.31
N ASN A 11 -0.51 -17.30 -32.43
CA ASN A 11 -1.77 -17.08 -33.14
C ASN A 11 -2.63 -15.98 -32.48
N ARG A 12 -2.67 -15.94 -31.15
CA ARG A 12 -3.37 -14.88 -30.40
C ARG A 12 -2.73 -13.52 -30.58
N ALA A 13 -1.40 -13.45 -30.58
CA ALA A 13 -0.68 -12.21 -30.86
C ALA A 13 -1.03 -11.65 -32.25
N GLY A 14 -1.08 -12.52 -33.28
CA GLY A 14 -1.54 -12.14 -34.62
C GLY A 14 -2.98 -11.61 -34.62
N THR A 15 -3.89 -12.32 -33.95
CA THR A 15 -5.31 -11.92 -33.84
C THR A 15 -5.47 -10.57 -33.14
N GLN A 16 -4.70 -10.33 -32.07
CA GLN A 16 -4.75 -9.08 -31.32
C GLN A 16 -4.31 -7.88 -32.17
N VAL A 17 -3.30 -8.06 -33.04
CA VAL A 17 -2.91 -7.03 -34.01
C VAL A 17 -4.03 -6.77 -35.01
N MET A 18 -4.65 -7.82 -35.54
CA MET A 18 -5.75 -7.70 -36.50
C MET A 18 -7.00 -7.01 -35.92
N LEU A 19 -7.32 -7.25 -34.64
CA LEU A 19 -8.38 -6.52 -33.94
C LEU A 19 -8.04 -5.03 -33.83
N LYS A 20 -6.81 -4.69 -33.43
CA LYS A 20 -6.36 -3.30 -33.31
C LYS A 20 -6.31 -2.56 -34.65
N THR A 21 -6.08 -3.26 -35.75
CA THR A 21 -6.09 -2.68 -37.10
C THR A 21 -7.48 -2.67 -37.75
N GLY A 22 -8.52 -3.12 -37.05
CA GLY A 22 -9.90 -3.16 -37.54
C GLY A 22 -10.16 -4.24 -38.61
N GLN A 23 -9.23 -5.17 -38.79
CA GLN A 23 -9.37 -6.27 -39.76
C GLN A 23 -10.27 -7.40 -39.24
N ILE A 24 -10.59 -7.41 -37.94
CA ILE A 24 -11.49 -8.35 -37.28
C ILE A 24 -12.44 -7.55 -36.40
N GLU A 25 -13.71 -7.92 -36.40
CA GLU A 25 -14.70 -7.37 -35.46
C GLU A 25 -14.43 -7.89 -34.04
N GLN A 26 -14.37 -6.98 -33.08
CA GLN A 26 -14.18 -7.30 -31.68
C GLN A 26 -15.52 -7.57 -31.00
N THR A 27 -15.62 -8.65 -30.24
CA THR A 27 -16.76 -8.87 -29.34
C THR A 27 -16.63 -7.94 -28.11
N VAL A 28 -17.71 -7.21 -27.81
CA VAL A 28 -17.76 -6.20 -26.73
C VAL A 28 -18.76 -6.63 -25.67
N ASP A 29 -18.28 -6.76 -24.43
CA ASP A 29 -19.07 -7.22 -23.29
C ASP A 29 -19.16 -6.11 -22.23
N LYS A 30 -20.09 -5.16 -22.44
CA LYS A 30 -20.21 -3.95 -21.60
C LYS A 30 -20.36 -4.25 -20.11
N GLU A 31 -21.11 -5.30 -19.76
CA GLU A 31 -21.29 -5.70 -18.36
C GLU A 31 -19.98 -6.19 -17.74
N TYR A 32 -19.24 -7.06 -18.45
CA TYR A 32 -17.94 -7.51 -17.99
C TYR A 32 -16.94 -6.35 -17.86
N GLU A 33 -16.86 -5.47 -18.86
CA GLU A 33 -15.95 -4.31 -18.85
C GLU A 33 -16.22 -3.39 -17.65
N TYR A 34 -17.50 -3.21 -17.30
CA TYR A 34 -17.88 -2.44 -16.13
C TYR A 34 -17.39 -3.10 -14.82
N GLN A 35 -17.61 -4.41 -14.65
CA GLN A 35 -17.15 -5.11 -13.45
C GLN A 35 -15.62 -5.22 -13.37
N GLU A 36 -14.94 -5.46 -14.49
CA GLU A 36 -13.47 -5.49 -14.57
C GLU A 36 -12.88 -4.13 -14.19
N LYS A 37 -13.44 -3.02 -14.68
CA LYS A 37 -12.97 -1.67 -14.32
C LYS A 37 -13.09 -1.40 -12.82
N ARG A 38 -14.21 -1.79 -12.20
CA ARG A 38 -14.41 -1.68 -10.75
C ARG A 38 -13.42 -2.53 -9.97
N TYR A 39 -13.21 -3.77 -10.40
CA TYR A 39 -12.22 -4.68 -9.84
C TYR A 39 -10.81 -4.09 -9.90
N LYS A 40 -10.38 -3.59 -11.07
CA LYS A 40 -9.05 -2.98 -11.25
C LYS A 40 -8.83 -1.74 -10.39
N THR A 41 -9.88 -0.93 -10.20
CA THR A 41 -9.83 0.22 -9.29
C THR A 41 -9.63 -0.23 -7.84
N MET A 42 -10.36 -1.27 -7.40
CA MET A 42 -10.21 -1.85 -6.07
C MET A 42 -8.82 -2.46 -5.86
N GLU A 43 -8.35 -3.27 -6.81
CA GLU A 43 -7.03 -3.91 -6.79
C GLU A 43 -5.91 -2.87 -6.62
N SER A 44 -5.89 -1.85 -7.49
CA SER A 44 -4.89 -0.79 -7.43
C SER A 44 -4.92 -0.04 -6.10
N THR A 45 -6.11 0.29 -5.61
CA THR A 45 -6.29 1.01 -4.34
C THR A 45 -5.83 0.17 -3.15
N SER A 46 -6.15 -1.12 -3.13
CA SER A 46 -5.78 -2.03 -2.04
C SER A 46 -4.27 -2.33 -1.99
N ILE A 47 -3.63 -2.46 -3.15
CA ILE A 47 -2.16 -2.59 -3.23
C ILE A 47 -1.48 -1.30 -2.74
N LYS A 48 -2.00 -0.13 -3.14
CA LYS A 48 -1.51 1.16 -2.65
C LYS A 48 -1.69 1.29 -1.14
N LEU A 49 -2.84 0.86 -0.60
CA LEU A 49 -3.10 0.84 0.83
C LEU A 49 -2.05 -0.01 1.57
N GLN A 50 -1.79 -1.24 1.11
CA GLN A 50 -0.77 -2.11 1.70
C GLN A 50 0.62 -1.45 1.72
N LYS A 51 1.01 -0.79 0.62
CA LYS A 51 2.29 -0.06 0.55
C LYS A 51 2.34 1.07 1.58
N ASN A 52 1.27 1.86 1.68
CA ASN A 52 1.18 2.96 2.65
C ASN A 52 1.22 2.45 4.10
N LEU A 53 0.53 1.35 4.40
CA LEU A 53 0.55 0.72 5.73
C LEU A 53 1.94 0.20 6.11
N ARG A 54 2.71 -0.36 5.16
CA ARG A 54 4.11 -0.73 5.41
C ARG A 54 4.98 0.50 5.67
N SER A 55 4.84 1.51 4.82
CA SER A 55 5.60 2.77 4.97
C SER A 55 5.32 3.44 6.30
N TYR A 56 4.06 3.41 6.76
CA TYR A 56 3.67 3.97 8.05
C TYR A 56 4.41 3.30 9.22
N LEU A 57 4.42 1.97 9.28
CA LEU A 57 5.13 1.23 10.32
C LEU A 57 6.64 1.55 10.30
N GLU A 58 7.23 1.61 9.11
CA GLU A 58 8.64 1.95 8.97
C GLU A 58 8.95 3.40 9.41
N SER A 59 8.08 4.35 9.07
CA SER A 59 8.21 5.73 9.54
C SER A 59 8.15 5.83 11.06
N LEU A 60 7.30 5.04 11.74
CA LEU A 60 7.30 4.99 13.20
C LEU A 60 8.63 4.46 13.74
N ARG A 61 9.20 3.41 13.16
CA ARG A 61 10.52 2.89 13.58
C ARG A 61 11.62 3.93 13.44
N ILE A 62 11.67 4.59 12.28
CA ILE A 62 12.66 5.64 12.01
C ILE A 62 12.50 6.78 13.01
N LEU A 63 11.27 7.20 13.30
CA LEU A 63 10.98 8.27 14.27
C LEU A 63 11.51 7.92 15.66
N THR A 64 11.14 6.76 16.20
CA THR A 64 11.52 6.39 17.57
C THR A 64 13.03 6.16 17.70
N ASN A 65 13.67 5.57 16.68
CA ASN A 65 15.13 5.45 16.65
C ASN A 65 15.83 6.82 16.56
N SER A 66 15.29 7.74 15.75
CA SER A 66 15.84 9.10 15.67
C SER A 66 15.72 9.84 17.01
N GLN A 67 14.64 9.62 17.77
CA GLN A 67 14.49 10.20 19.11
C GLN A 67 15.57 9.70 20.06
N ILE A 68 15.91 8.40 20.05
CA ILE A 68 17.01 7.87 20.86
C ILE A 68 18.34 8.48 20.45
N ASN A 69 18.66 8.50 19.16
CA ASN A 69 19.96 9.00 18.69
C ASN A 69 20.21 10.46 19.12
N ILE A 70 19.16 11.29 19.09
CA ILE A 70 19.20 12.66 19.62
C ILE A 70 19.45 12.63 21.12
N ALA A 71 18.72 11.80 21.87
CA ALA A 71 18.86 11.70 23.31
C ALA A 71 20.26 11.21 23.74
N GLU A 72 20.85 10.25 23.03
CA GLU A 72 22.22 9.75 23.25
C GLU A 72 23.28 10.81 22.96
N SER A 73 23.12 11.53 21.85
CA SER A 73 24.02 12.62 21.49
C SER A 73 24.01 13.71 22.56
N LEU A 74 22.81 14.15 22.98
CA LEU A 74 22.65 15.12 24.08
C LEU A 74 23.27 14.59 25.38
N ASN A 75 22.97 13.36 25.76
CA ASN A 75 23.52 12.76 26.97
C ASN A 75 25.04 12.65 26.94
N SER A 76 25.64 12.42 25.77
CA SER A 76 27.10 12.40 25.60
C SER A 76 27.73 13.79 25.77
N PHE A 77 27.07 14.85 25.28
CA PHE A 77 27.51 16.22 25.48
C PHE A 77 27.43 16.64 26.95
N TYR A 78 26.34 16.31 27.65
CA TYR A 78 26.05 16.79 29.01
C TYR A 78 26.47 15.83 30.14
N GLY A 79 26.83 14.57 29.84
CA GLY A 79 26.96 13.48 30.82
C GLY A 79 28.38 13.10 31.26
N THR A 80 29.44 13.59 30.61
CA THR A 80 30.83 13.15 30.85
C THR A 80 31.76 14.20 31.44
N ASN A 81 31.46 15.49 31.29
CA ASN A 81 32.28 16.56 31.84
C ASN A 81 31.78 16.96 33.24
N THR A 82 32.67 16.91 34.24
CA THR A 82 32.41 17.40 35.60
C THR A 82 32.42 18.93 35.70
N ASP A 83 32.69 19.63 34.60
CA ASP A 83 32.93 21.08 34.54
C ASP A 83 31.76 21.86 33.94
N PHE A 84 30.52 21.45 34.21
CA PHE A 84 29.36 22.27 33.82
C PHE A 84 29.25 23.51 34.72
N PRO A 85 28.97 24.70 34.14
CA PRO A 85 28.68 25.86 34.93
C PRO A 85 27.45 25.58 35.79
N LYS A 86 27.68 25.50 37.09
CA LYS A 86 26.62 25.47 38.11
C LYS A 86 25.85 26.78 37.99
N ASP A 87 24.52 26.71 38.12
CA ASP A 87 23.75 27.95 38.21
C ASP A 87 24.13 28.74 39.48
N ALA A 88 23.57 29.94 39.66
CA ALA A 88 23.85 30.79 40.82
C ALA A 88 23.59 30.11 42.19
N ASN A 89 22.88 28.98 42.21
CA ASN A 89 22.54 28.19 43.39
C ASN A 89 23.40 26.91 43.53
N GLY A 90 24.26 26.59 42.57
CA GLY A 90 25.10 25.38 42.60
C GLY A 90 24.53 24.17 41.84
N ASP A 91 23.39 24.28 41.17
CA ASP A 91 22.63 23.14 40.63
C ASP A 91 23.02 22.76 39.18
N GLU A 92 23.26 21.46 38.95
CA GLU A 92 23.51 20.86 37.63
C GLU A 92 22.20 20.56 36.85
N LYS A 93 21.30 21.55 36.83
CA LYS A 93 19.90 21.41 36.39
C LYS A 93 19.71 20.79 34.99
N TYR A 94 20.54 21.20 34.02
CA TYR A 94 20.41 20.74 32.62
C TYR A 94 20.96 19.34 32.39
N LYS A 95 22.00 18.94 33.13
CA LYS A 95 22.59 17.60 33.07
C LYS A 95 21.61 16.55 33.56
N PHE A 96 20.93 16.82 34.69
CA PHE A 96 19.90 15.92 35.22
C PHE A 96 18.71 15.78 34.25
N LEU A 97 18.25 16.89 33.64
CA LEU A 97 17.14 16.85 32.68
C LEU A 97 17.49 16.06 31.41
N VAL A 98 18.71 16.20 30.88
CA VAL A 98 19.15 15.46 29.69
C VAL A 98 19.27 13.96 29.98
N GLN A 99 19.78 13.60 31.16
CA GLN A 99 19.84 12.20 31.60
C GLN A 99 18.43 11.61 31.75
N GLU A 100 17.51 12.31 32.42
CA GLU A 100 16.11 11.86 32.58
C GLU A 100 15.39 11.74 31.22
N TYR A 101 15.65 12.67 30.29
CA TYR A 101 15.15 12.60 28.91
C TYR A 101 15.67 11.35 28.20
N TYR A 102 16.97 11.07 28.27
CA TYR A 102 17.55 9.86 27.69
C TYR A 102 16.92 8.58 28.21
N HIS A 103 16.81 8.42 29.53
CA HIS A 103 16.18 7.24 30.12
C HIS A 103 14.71 7.11 29.72
N THR A 104 13.98 8.22 29.67
CA THR A 104 12.56 8.25 29.29
C THR A 104 12.35 7.85 27.83
N VAL A 105 13.12 8.41 26.90
CA VAL A 105 13.03 8.10 25.47
C VAL A 105 13.51 6.68 25.18
N LYS A 106 14.53 6.19 25.88
CA LYS A 106 14.99 4.81 25.78
C LYS A 106 13.90 3.83 26.22
N GLN A 107 13.28 4.06 27.39
CA GLN A 107 12.16 3.26 27.86
C GLN A 107 10.98 3.28 26.87
N LEU A 108 10.68 4.45 26.30
CA LEU A 108 9.66 4.61 25.28
C LEU A 108 9.98 3.73 24.07
N ASN A 109 11.19 3.78 23.53
CA ASN A 109 11.54 3.00 22.35
C ASN A 109 11.50 1.49 22.59
N ASP A 110 12.11 1.03 23.69
CA ASP A 110 12.18 -0.39 24.04
C ASP A 110 10.79 -1.00 24.20
N SER A 111 9.80 -0.21 24.63
CA SER A 111 8.43 -0.68 24.81
C SER A 111 7.50 -0.39 23.64
N ALA A 112 7.66 0.74 22.93
CA ALA A 112 6.65 1.21 22.00
C ALA A 112 6.65 0.47 20.66
N ILE A 113 7.83 0.11 20.13
CA ILE A 113 7.91 -0.59 18.85
C ILE A 113 7.49 -2.05 19.01
N ASP A 114 8.04 -2.76 19.98
CA ASP A 114 7.75 -4.19 20.18
C ASP A 114 6.27 -4.45 20.51
N ASN A 115 5.65 -3.56 21.31
CA ASN A 115 4.23 -3.68 21.66
C ASN A 115 3.28 -3.26 20.54
N LEU A 116 3.74 -2.49 19.54
CA LEU A 116 2.94 -2.04 18.40
C LEU A 116 3.09 -2.96 17.20
N GLU A 117 4.30 -3.40 16.91
CA GLU A 117 4.65 -4.04 15.65
C GLU A 117 3.91 -5.38 15.46
N ASN A 118 3.91 -6.22 16.49
CA ASN A 118 3.25 -7.52 16.42
C ASN A 118 1.73 -7.39 16.19
N PRO A 119 0.95 -6.66 17.02
CA PRO A 119 -0.47 -6.50 16.77
C PRO A 119 -0.77 -5.78 15.45
N TYR A 120 0.07 -4.81 15.04
CA TYR A 120 -0.09 -4.15 13.74
C TYR A 120 0.06 -5.12 12.57
N ASN A 121 1.11 -5.95 12.61
CA ASN A 121 1.32 -6.95 11.57
C ASN A 121 0.18 -7.96 11.52
N GLN A 122 -0.25 -8.47 12.67
CA GLN A 122 -1.29 -9.50 12.76
C GLN A 122 -2.69 -9.00 12.35
N THR A 123 -3.06 -7.79 12.76
CA THR A 123 -4.44 -7.29 12.63
C THR A 123 -4.65 -6.34 11.47
N VAL A 124 -3.57 -5.72 10.96
CA VAL A 124 -3.63 -4.71 9.89
C VAL A 124 -2.89 -5.19 8.65
N LEU A 125 -1.57 -5.40 8.75
CA LEU A 125 -0.75 -5.60 7.55
C LEU A 125 -0.95 -6.97 6.89
N ASN A 126 -0.95 -8.04 7.68
CA ASN A 126 -1.07 -9.40 7.17
C ASN A 126 -2.46 -9.68 6.56
N PRO A 127 -3.58 -9.24 7.16
CA PRO A 127 -4.90 -9.37 6.53
C PRO A 127 -4.97 -8.65 5.18
N VAL A 128 -4.51 -7.40 5.10
CA VAL A 128 -4.49 -6.65 3.83
C VAL A 128 -3.59 -7.34 2.80
N ALA A 129 -2.43 -7.84 3.20
CA ALA A 129 -1.54 -8.61 2.34
C ALA A 129 -2.20 -9.89 1.82
N ARG A 130 -2.92 -10.62 2.69
CA ARG A 130 -3.65 -11.83 2.35
C ARG A 130 -4.77 -11.53 1.37
N PHE A 131 -5.55 -10.48 1.58
CA PHE A 131 -6.57 -10.05 0.62
C PHE A 131 -5.96 -9.78 -0.77
N ASN A 132 -4.84 -9.05 -0.81
CA ASN A 132 -4.16 -8.72 -2.06
C ASN A 132 -3.59 -9.96 -2.77
N SER A 133 -3.29 -11.04 -2.05
CA SER A 133 -2.77 -12.27 -2.64
C SER A 133 -3.79 -12.96 -3.57
N TYR A 134 -5.10 -12.81 -3.31
CA TYR A 134 -6.17 -13.37 -4.14
C TYR A 134 -6.20 -12.78 -5.55
N TYR A 135 -5.73 -11.54 -5.73
CA TYR A 135 -5.72 -10.89 -7.05
C TYR A 135 -4.89 -11.66 -8.08
N THR A 136 -3.85 -12.39 -7.65
CA THR A 136 -3.03 -13.21 -8.55
C THR A 136 -3.88 -14.24 -9.28
N GLU A 137 -4.71 -14.99 -8.55
CA GLU A 137 -5.56 -16.03 -9.12
C GLU A 137 -6.66 -15.42 -10.01
N ILE A 138 -7.31 -14.36 -9.54
CA ILE A 138 -8.37 -13.67 -10.29
C ILE A 138 -7.83 -13.08 -11.60
N ASN A 139 -6.63 -12.50 -11.58
CA ASN A 139 -5.97 -11.97 -12.77
C ASN A 139 -5.64 -13.06 -13.80
N GLU A 140 -5.30 -14.28 -13.36
CA GLU A 140 -5.11 -15.41 -14.26
C GLU A 140 -6.43 -15.86 -14.89
N VAL A 141 -7.56 -15.80 -14.17
CA VAL A 141 -8.88 -16.07 -14.73
C VAL A 141 -9.28 -14.99 -15.75
N ILE A 142 -9.07 -13.71 -15.45
CA ILE A 142 -9.26 -12.58 -16.39
C ILE A 142 -8.43 -12.79 -17.66
N LYS A 143 -7.15 -13.14 -17.51
CA LYS A 143 -6.26 -13.45 -18.64
C LYS A 143 -6.76 -14.65 -19.45
N LYS A 144 -7.26 -15.70 -18.79
CA LYS A 144 -7.87 -16.87 -19.44
C LYS A 144 -9.11 -16.49 -20.23
N ARG A 145 -9.97 -15.63 -19.69
CA ARG A 145 -11.15 -15.06 -20.39
C ARG A 145 -10.73 -14.30 -21.64
N ASN A 146 -9.78 -13.39 -21.53
CA ASN A 146 -9.28 -12.59 -22.66
C ASN A 146 -8.66 -13.48 -23.76
N ASN A 147 -7.92 -14.52 -23.38
CA ASN A 147 -7.40 -15.50 -24.35
C ASN A 147 -8.52 -16.27 -25.08
N LYS A 148 -9.58 -16.67 -24.36
CA LYS A 148 -10.74 -17.36 -24.95
C LYS A 148 -11.54 -16.45 -25.88
N LEU A 149 -11.71 -15.18 -25.52
CA LEU A 149 -12.35 -14.17 -26.38
C LEU A 149 -11.57 -13.99 -27.70
N LEU A 150 -10.24 -13.88 -27.62
CA LEU A 150 -9.39 -13.80 -28.81
C LEU A 150 -9.52 -15.05 -29.70
N ASP A 151 -9.52 -16.25 -29.09
CA ASP A 151 -9.68 -17.51 -29.84
C ASP A 151 -11.07 -17.56 -30.52
N TYR A 152 -12.13 -17.12 -29.83
CA TYR A 152 -13.50 -17.03 -30.37
C TYR A 152 -13.59 -16.02 -31.53
N ASP A 153 -13.10 -14.79 -31.37
CA ASP A 153 -13.15 -13.75 -32.42
C ASP A 153 -12.34 -14.16 -33.66
N ALA A 154 -11.19 -14.82 -33.47
CA ALA A 154 -10.40 -15.37 -34.57
C ALA A 154 -11.19 -16.42 -35.38
N MET A 155 -11.84 -17.36 -34.69
CA MET A 155 -12.63 -18.40 -35.33
C MET A 155 -13.92 -17.88 -35.96
N LYS A 156 -14.57 -16.91 -35.33
CA LYS A 156 -15.74 -16.21 -35.88
C LYS A 156 -15.38 -15.54 -37.20
N ASN A 157 -14.25 -14.85 -37.26
CA ASN A 157 -13.74 -14.25 -38.50
C ASN A 157 -13.36 -15.30 -39.55
N LYS A 158 -12.77 -16.42 -39.15
CA LYS A 158 -12.46 -17.53 -40.08
C LYS A 158 -13.73 -18.11 -40.70
N VAL A 159 -14.78 -18.34 -39.90
CA VAL A 159 -16.09 -18.79 -40.40
C VAL A 159 -16.70 -17.76 -41.34
N LYS A 160 -16.70 -16.46 -40.96
CA LYS A 160 -17.17 -15.36 -41.82
C LYS A 160 -16.48 -15.36 -43.19
N LYS A 161 -15.15 -15.46 -43.22
CA LYS A 161 -14.37 -15.52 -44.46
C LYS A 161 -14.64 -16.78 -45.29
N LEU A 162 -14.86 -17.92 -44.66
CA LEU A 162 -15.23 -19.15 -45.38
C LEU A 162 -16.58 -19.00 -46.09
N ILE A 163 -17.54 -18.30 -45.47
CA ILE A 163 -18.86 -18.02 -46.04
C ILE A 163 -18.77 -16.99 -47.18
N GLU A 164 -18.03 -15.89 -46.96
CA GLU A 164 -17.86 -14.82 -47.96
C GLU A 164 -17.04 -15.27 -49.18
N HIS A 165 -16.08 -16.17 -48.98
CA HIS A 165 -15.18 -16.69 -50.01
C HIS A 165 -15.10 -18.22 -49.96
N PRO A 166 -16.04 -18.92 -50.64
CA PRO A 166 -16.05 -20.38 -50.70
C PRO A 166 -14.74 -20.94 -51.30
N SER A 167 -14.01 -21.68 -50.48
CA SER A 167 -12.65 -22.16 -50.82
C SER A 167 -12.59 -23.34 -51.79
N SER A 168 -13.73 -23.91 -52.20
CA SER A 168 -13.79 -25.07 -53.11
C SER A 168 -15.03 -25.01 -54.00
N THR A 169 -14.90 -25.42 -55.26
CA THR A 169 -16.02 -25.66 -56.19
C THR A 169 -16.75 -26.97 -55.89
N ASP A 170 -16.15 -27.86 -55.09
CA ASP A 170 -16.79 -29.06 -54.56
C ASP A 170 -17.64 -28.68 -53.34
N VAL A 171 -18.96 -28.69 -53.54
CA VAL A 171 -19.97 -28.35 -52.53
C VAL A 171 -19.88 -29.26 -51.31
N ALA A 172 -19.68 -30.57 -51.50
CA ALA A 172 -19.62 -31.51 -50.39
C ALA A 172 -18.36 -31.29 -49.52
N GLN A 173 -17.24 -30.96 -50.15
CA GLN A 173 -15.99 -30.64 -49.43
C GLN A 173 -16.08 -29.30 -48.69
N TYR A 174 -16.72 -28.30 -49.31
CA TYR A 174 -16.98 -27.01 -48.69
C TYR A 174 -17.89 -27.15 -47.46
N ASP A 175 -19.02 -27.85 -47.61
CA ASP A 175 -19.99 -28.06 -46.53
C ASP A 175 -19.36 -28.78 -45.34
N LYS A 176 -18.51 -29.78 -45.58
CA LYS A 176 -17.78 -30.48 -44.51
C LYS A 176 -16.82 -29.56 -43.77
N LYS A 177 -16.09 -28.69 -44.48
CA LYS A 177 -15.17 -27.71 -43.86
C LYS A 177 -15.94 -26.67 -43.05
N LEU A 178 -17.05 -26.16 -43.59
CA LEU A 178 -17.90 -25.18 -42.92
C LEU A 178 -18.54 -25.76 -41.66
N SER A 179 -19.07 -26.99 -41.74
CA SER A 179 -19.64 -27.71 -40.59
C SER A 179 -18.63 -27.86 -39.46
N SER A 180 -17.42 -28.33 -39.78
CA SER A 180 -16.35 -28.48 -38.78
C SER A 180 -15.91 -27.15 -38.16
N ALA A 181 -15.82 -26.08 -38.97
CA ALA A 181 -15.48 -24.75 -38.46
C ALA A 181 -16.58 -24.16 -37.56
N ASN A 182 -17.85 -24.44 -37.86
CA ASN A 182 -18.99 -24.04 -37.02
C ASN A 182 -19.04 -24.81 -35.70
N GLU A 183 -18.73 -26.11 -35.71
CA GLU A 183 -18.60 -26.91 -34.48
C GLU A 183 -17.47 -26.37 -33.58
N GLU A 184 -16.30 -26.06 -34.16
CA GLU A 184 -15.18 -25.45 -33.43
C GLU A 184 -15.54 -24.06 -32.89
N LEU A 185 -16.25 -23.24 -33.67
CA LEU A 185 -16.74 -21.93 -33.23
C LEU A 185 -17.68 -22.06 -32.02
N LYS A 186 -18.64 -22.98 -32.07
CA LYS A 186 -19.60 -23.23 -30.99
C LYS A 186 -18.93 -23.72 -29.71
N ASP A 187 -17.92 -24.58 -29.82
CA ASP A 187 -17.11 -25.04 -28.69
C ASP A 187 -16.34 -23.87 -28.04
N LEU A 188 -15.71 -23.01 -28.84
CA LEU A 188 -15.00 -21.83 -28.34
C LEU A 188 -15.95 -20.80 -27.72
N GLU A 189 -17.11 -20.59 -28.32
CA GLU A 189 -18.16 -19.72 -27.78
C GLU A 189 -18.61 -20.19 -26.40
N THR A 190 -18.95 -21.47 -26.26
CA THR A 190 -19.36 -22.07 -24.98
C THR A 190 -18.28 -21.86 -23.92
N LYS A 191 -17.03 -22.16 -24.29
CA LYS A 191 -15.85 -22.00 -23.42
C LYS A 191 -15.59 -20.55 -23.02
N TYR A 192 -15.87 -19.60 -23.89
CA TYR A 192 -15.72 -18.17 -23.63
C TYR A 192 -16.84 -17.66 -22.70
N ILE A 193 -18.10 -17.95 -23.05
CA ILE A 193 -19.29 -17.55 -22.28
C ILE A 193 -19.23 -18.08 -20.84
N GLU A 194 -18.80 -19.34 -20.66
CA GLU A 194 -18.63 -19.95 -19.34
C GLU A 194 -17.75 -19.09 -18.41
N VAL A 195 -16.54 -18.74 -18.85
CA VAL A 195 -15.61 -17.94 -18.03
C VAL A 195 -16.07 -16.49 -17.92
N ASN A 196 -16.69 -15.94 -18.97
CA ASN A 196 -17.22 -14.59 -18.95
C ASN A 196 -18.33 -14.43 -17.90
N ASN A 197 -19.30 -15.35 -17.89
CA ASN A 197 -20.39 -15.34 -16.93
C ASN A 197 -19.89 -15.59 -15.50
N GLN A 198 -18.92 -16.49 -15.33
CA GLN A 198 -18.25 -16.68 -14.04
C GLN A 198 -17.68 -15.37 -13.49
N LEU A 199 -16.92 -14.63 -14.30
CA LEU A 199 -16.33 -13.35 -13.88
C LEU A 199 -17.39 -12.27 -13.61
N ILE A 200 -18.44 -12.19 -14.43
CA ILE A 200 -19.56 -11.26 -14.20
C ILE A 200 -20.24 -11.54 -12.85
N GLU A 201 -20.37 -12.81 -12.45
CA GLU A 201 -20.99 -13.19 -11.19
C GLU A 201 -20.06 -13.01 -9.98
N GLU A 202 -18.77 -13.35 -10.11
CA GLU A 202 -17.83 -13.41 -8.99
C GLU A 202 -17.19 -12.05 -8.67
N LEU A 203 -16.84 -11.23 -9.67
CA LEU A 203 -16.18 -9.94 -9.44
C LEU A 203 -16.99 -9.00 -8.53
N PRO A 204 -18.32 -8.81 -8.71
CA PRO A 204 -19.11 -7.99 -7.81
C PRO A 204 -19.13 -8.50 -6.38
N LYS A 205 -19.17 -9.83 -6.18
CA LYS A 205 -19.16 -10.46 -4.86
C LYS A 205 -17.86 -10.17 -4.12
N LEU A 206 -16.73 -10.34 -4.80
CA LEU A 206 -15.41 -9.99 -4.26
C LEU A 206 -15.34 -8.50 -3.90
N ILE A 207 -15.83 -7.63 -4.80
CA ILE A 207 -15.86 -6.19 -4.54
C ILE A 207 -16.66 -5.92 -3.28
N ASN A 208 -17.84 -6.50 -3.10
CA ASN A 208 -18.65 -6.26 -1.90
C ASN A 208 -18.00 -6.80 -0.62
N LEU A 209 -17.33 -7.96 -0.68
CA LEU A 209 -16.64 -8.57 0.45
C LEU A 209 -15.54 -7.67 1.05
N ARG A 210 -14.95 -6.78 0.24
CA ARG A 210 -13.85 -5.88 0.66
C ARG A 210 -14.14 -5.11 1.95
N ILE A 211 -15.40 -4.70 2.15
CA ILE A 211 -15.80 -3.87 3.29
C ILE A 211 -15.69 -4.70 4.56
N SER A 212 -16.46 -5.78 4.65
CA SER A 212 -16.45 -6.67 5.81
C SER A 212 -15.08 -7.29 6.09
N TYR A 213 -14.23 -7.42 5.07
CA TYR A 213 -12.86 -7.89 5.23
C TYR A 213 -11.93 -6.82 5.84
N PHE A 214 -12.05 -5.56 5.41
CA PHE A 214 -11.16 -4.48 5.87
C PHE A 214 -11.64 -3.76 7.12
N ASP A 215 -12.93 -3.79 7.44
CA ASP A 215 -13.47 -3.10 8.63
C ASP A 215 -12.73 -3.47 9.92
N PRO A 216 -12.49 -4.76 10.25
CA PRO A 216 -11.77 -5.12 11.46
C PRO A 216 -10.31 -4.65 11.45
N SER A 217 -9.66 -4.65 10.29
CA SER A 217 -8.29 -4.15 10.14
C SER A 217 -8.22 -2.64 10.29
N PHE A 218 -9.20 -1.90 9.78
CA PHE A 218 -9.29 -0.45 9.95
C PHE A 218 -9.56 -0.08 11.40
N GLU A 219 -10.50 -0.77 12.06
CA GLU A 219 -10.76 -0.57 13.49
C GLU A 219 -9.51 -0.85 14.33
N SER A 220 -8.81 -1.96 14.05
CA SER A 220 -7.57 -2.33 14.74
C SER A 220 -6.47 -1.28 14.51
N PHE A 221 -6.35 -0.78 13.28
CA PHE A 221 -5.41 0.29 12.95
C PHE A 221 -5.64 1.53 13.81
N VAL A 222 -6.87 2.04 13.87
CA VAL A 222 -7.21 3.22 14.69
C VAL A 222 -6.90 2.99 16.17
N LYS A 223 -7.26 1.81 16.71
CA LYS A 223 -6.98 1.46 18.12
C LYS A 223 -5.48 1.41 18.42
N ILE A 224 -4.69 0.84 17.52
CA ILE A 224 -3.23 0.77 17.64
C ILE A 224 -2.62 2.17 17.61
N GLN A 225 -3.08 3.03 16.69
CA GLN A 225 -2.62 4.43 16.64
C GLN A 225 -2.92 5.16 17.94
N LEU A 226 -4.16 5.07 18.43
CA LEU A 226 -4.57 5.71 19.68
C LEU A 226 -3.72 5.25 20.86
N ARG A 227 -3.51 3.94 20.97
CA ARG A 227 -2.66 3.35 22.02
C ARG A 227 -1.23 3.88 21.94
N PHE A 228 -0.62 3.85 20.75
CA PHE A 228 0.75 4.32 20.55
C PHE A 228 0.92 5.77 20.97
N PHE A 229 0.09 6.69 20.46
CA PHE A 229 0.22 8.10 20.78
C PHE A 229 -0.08 8.41 22.25
N ASN A 230 -1.04 7.72 22.87
CA ASN A 230 -1.32 7.88 24.30
C ASN A 230 -0.15 7.38 25.16
N GLU A 231 0.42 6.22 24.86
CA GLU A 231 1.60 5.71 25.59
C GLU A 231 2.79 6.67 25.45
N ASN A 232 3.06 7.17 24.24
CA ASN A 232 4.09 8.17 23.98
C ASN A 232 3.86 9.44 24.81
N TYR A 233 2.64 9.97 24.80
CA TYR A 233 2.26 11.14 25.60
C TYR A 233 2.48 10.89 27.09
N HIS A 234 1.96 9.78 27.63
CA HIS A 234 2.08 9.46 29.05
C HIS A 234 3.53 9.32 29.51
N ILE A 235 4.40 8.72 28.70
CA ILE A 235 5.82 8.55 29.04
C ILE A 235 6.53 9.91 28.99
N LEU A 236 6.38 10.68 27.92
CA LEU A 236 7.01 12.00 27.78
C LEU A 236 6.51 12.99 28.83
N ASN A 237 5.23 12.95 29.19
CA ASN A 237 4.67 13.86 30.19
C ASN A 237 5.27 13.66 31.59
N LYS A 238 5.90 12.51 31.88
CA LYS A 238 6.65 12.34 33.14
C LYS A 238 7.78 13.36 33.29
N LEU A 239 8.38 13.80 32.19
CA LEU A 239 9.43 14.81 32.17
C LEU A 239 8.92 16.18 32.61
N GLN A 240 7.62 16.45 32.46
CA GLN A 240 7.02 17.71 32.92
C GLN A 240 7.28 17.93 34.41
N SER A 241 7.21 16.87 35.22
CA SER A 241 7.51 16.91 36.66
C SER A 241 8.96 17.26 36.98
N LYS A 242 9.88 17.07 36.03
CA LYS A 242 11.31 17.33 36.16
C LYS A 242 11.73 18.71 35.65
N LEU A 243 10.83 19.43 34.98
CA LEU A 243 11.04 20.83 34.59
C LEU A 243 11.00 21.75 35.82
N ASP A 244 11.64 22.92 35.76
CA ASP A 244 11.56 23.91 36.85
C ASP A 244 10.16 24.52 37.01
N ALA A 245 9.93 25.08 38.19
CA ALA A 245 8.66 25.68 38.57
C ALA A 245 8.19 26.77 37.59
N GLN A 246 9.09 27.61 37.10
CA GLN A 246 8.76 28.67 36.14
C GLN A 246 8.34 28.07 34.78
N THR A 247 9.08 27.08 34.29
CA THR A 247 8.76 26.36 33.04
C THR A 247 7.43 25.61 33.12
N LYS A 248 7.11 25.01 34.28
CA LYS A 248 5.82 24.37 34.52
C LYS A 248 4.67 25.37 34.50
N GLN A 249 4.83 26.50 35.19
CA GLN A 249 3.81 27.56 35.24
C GLN A 249 3.56 28.16 33.86
N ASP A 250 4.63 28.45 33.11
CA ASP A 250 4.52 28.97 31.74
C ASP A 250 3.85 27.97 30.78
N TYR A 251 4.09 26.66 30.95
CA TYR A 251 3.40 25.61 30.19
C TYR A 251 1.90 25.57 30.51
N MET A 252 1.51 25.71 31.79
CA MET A 252 0.10 25.74 32.21
C MET A 252 -0.63 27.00 31.74
N GLU A 253 0.08 28.13 31.62
CA GLU A 253 -0.44 29.41 31.16
C GLU A 253 -0.42 29.57 29.62
N GLY A 254 0.06 28.58 28.87
CA GLY A 254 0.10 28.60 27.40
C GLY A 254 1.16 29.51 26.80
N LYS A 255 2.14 29.98 27.58
CA LYS A 255 3.18 30.96 27.18
C LYS A 255 4.39 30.33 26.48
N LEU A 256 4.21 29.16 25.86
CA LEU A 256 5.32 28.41 25.26
C LEU A 256 5.85 29.11 24.00
N GLU A 257 4.97 29.75 23.22
CA GLU A 257 5.32 30.49 22.00
C GLU A 257 6.18 31.72 22.30
N ASP A 258 5.80 32.52 23.31
CA ASP A 258 6.58 33.70 23.76
C ASP A 258 7.99 33.32 24.24
N ARG A 259 8.20 32.07 24.68
CA ARG A 259 9.52 31.56 25.06
C ARG A 259 10.39 31.19 23.86
N ILE A 260 9.83 30.78 22.73
CA ILE A 260 10.62 30.49 21.53
C ILE A 260 11.36 31.74 21.09
N ASP A 261 10.69 32.89 21.06
CA ASP A 261 11.30 34.19 20.73
C ASP A 261 12.40 34.59 21.72
N ASN A 262 12.19 34.34 23.01
CA ASN A 262 13.20 34.58 24.04
C ASN A 262 14.40 33.63 23.94
N VAL A 263 14.20 32.37 23.55
CA VAL A 263 15.29 31.41 23.30
C VAL A 263 16.05 31.80 22.03
N LEU A 264 15.37 32.18 20.96
CA LEU A 264 15.99 32.70 19.74
C LEU A 264 16.83 33.95 20.00
N LYS A 265 16.34 34.85 20.87
CA LYS A 265 17.10 36.02 21.31
C LYS A 265 18.36 35.62 22.09
N LYS A 266 18.24 34.70 23.06
CA LYS A 266 19.41 34.17 23.79
C LYS A 266 20.41 33.47 22.87
N MET A 267 19.95 32.74 21.86
CA MET A 267 20.82 32.11 20.86
C MET A 267 21.57 33.15 20.02
N ARG A 268 20.90 34.25 19.64
CA ARG A 268 21.53 35.38 18.94
C ARG A 268 22.57 36.10 19.80
N ASP A 269 22.29 36.25 21.10
CA ASP A 269 23.22 36.86 22.05
C ASP A 269 24.45 35.95 22.33
N LEU A 270 24.37 34.67 21.99
CA LEU A 270 25.45 33.68 22.13
C LEU A 270 26.29 33.51 20.85
N ASP A 271 26.10 34.34 19.81
CA ASP A 271 26.88 34.27 18.57
C ASP A 271 28.38 34.47 18.86
N ILE A 272 29.15 33.38 18.77
CA ILE A 272 30.57 33.31 19.13
C ILE A 272 31.45 34.16 18.18
N THR A 273 30.91 34.69 17.08
CA THR A 273 31.62 35.57 16.14
C THR A 273 31.04 36.98 16.03
N GLY A 274 30.04 37.35 16.83
CA GLY A 274 29.30 38.62 16.71
C GLY A 274 29.76 39.72 17.66
N GLY A 275 31.05 40.08 17.65
CA GLY A 275 31.59 41.11 18.55
C GLY A 275 32.95 41.66 18.13
N LEU A 276 33.17 41.87 16.83
CA LEU A 276 34.20 42.79 16.35
C LEU A 276 33.48 44.04 15.83
N SER A 277 33.21 44.98 16.75
CA SER A 277 33.01 46.39 16.44
C SER A 277 34.15 47.18 17.08
#